data_AF-A0A7D7M1N9-F1
#
_entry.id   AF-A0A7D7M1N9-F1
#
_cell.length_a   1.000
_cell.length_b   1.000
_cell.length_c   1.000
_cell.angle_alpha   90.00
_cell.angle_beta   90.00
_cell.angle_gamma   90.00
#
_symmetry.space_group_name_H-M   'P 1'
#
loop_
_entity.id
_entity.type
_entity.pdbx_description
1 polymer ?
#
loop_
_entity_poly.entity_id
_entity_poly.type
_entity_poly.pdbx_seq_one_letter_code
_entity_poly.pdbx_strand_id
1 'polypeptide(L)'
;MSLSILCAAQSFSTAHAVAGPVPDTTPIAAARDSGNRYAATVVALLGPEPASALELLPETFAATLGYIPTLIDGYPADPEGSCSSPVPLPATFTPLCRTHDFGYDLLRAARSDGAPLGAWARFSLDRMLVDRMYGSCGSPACTAAAHGARIGLAWNTWRQYGGPPARDESVPALVGTTIERAFVARDEESAS
;
A
#
# COMPACT_ATOMS: atom_id res chain seq x y z
N MET A 1 -21.57 23.30 20.05
CA MET A 1 -20.23 22.73 19.83
C MET A 1 -20.44 21.28 19.42
N SER A 2 -20.34 21.04 18.11
CA SER A 2 -21.16 20.06 17.39
C SER A 2 -20.65 18.63 17.44
N LEU A 3 -21.60 17.69 17.40
CA LEU A 3 -21.45 16.22 17.37
C LEU A 3 -20.43 15.71 16.31
N SER A 4 -20.11 16.53 15.30
CA SER A 4 -19.11 16.28 14.26
C SER A 4 -17.67 16.13 14.77
N ILE A 5 -17.32 16.73 15.91
CA ILE A 5 -15.95 16.65 16.47
C ILE A 5 -15.68 15.29 17.12
N LEU A 6 -16.72 14.60 17.60
CA LEU A 6 -16.59 13.28 18.21
C LEU A 6 -16.34 12.18 17.17
N CYS A 7 -16.94 12.25 15.97
CA CYS A 7 -16.69 11.24 14.93
C CYS A 7 -15.26 11.26 14.40
N ALA A 8 -14.64 12.44 14.26
CA ALA A 8 -13.25 12.53 13.80
C ALA A 8 -12.25 11.94 14.81
N ALA A 9 -12.42 12.22 16.11
CA ALA A 9 -11.50 11.74 17.15
C ALA A 9 -11.50 10.21 17.31
N GLN A 10 -12.64 9.55 17.07
CA GLN A 10 -12.77 8.09 17.13
C GLN A 10 -12.06 7.39 15.97
N SER A 11 -12.00 8.02 14.79
CA SER A 11 -11.32 7.50 13.59
C SER A 11 -9.79 7.56 13.66
N PHE A 12 -9.22 8.50 14.41
CA PHE A 12 -7.76 8.58 14.59
C PHE A 12 -7.21 7.51 15.54
N SER A 13 -8.01 7.06 16.52
CA SER A 13 -7.64 5.98 17.45
C SER A 13 -7.59 4.61 16.78
N THR A 14 -8.50 4.31 15.86
CA THR A 14 -8.48 3.05 15.10
C THR A 14 -7.32 3.02 14.10
N ALA A 15 -7.02 4.13 13.42
CA ALA A 15 -5.88 4.20 12.50
C ALA A 15 -4.53 3.98 13.19
N HIS A 16 -4.33 4.53 14.41
CA HIS A 16 -3.15 4.23 15.22
C HIS A 16 -3.10 2.78 15.70
N ALA A 17 -4.24 2.21 16.08
CA ALA A 17 -4.33 0.81 16.50
C ALA A 17 -4.04 -0.18 15.35
N VAL A 18 -4.48 0.13 14.12
CA VAL A 18 -4.20 -0.71 12.93
C VAL A 18 -2.76 -0.51 12.44
N ALA A 19 -2.18 0.67 12.62
CA ALA A 19 -0.78 0.93 12.29
C ALA A 19 0.23 0.36 13.31
N GLY A 20 -0.20 -0.59 14.16
CA GLY A 20 0.67 -1.36 15.04
C GLY A 20 1.77 -2.11 14.28
N PRO A 21 2.70 -2.78 14.99
CA PRO A 21 3.79 -3.50 14.34
C PRO A 21 3.23 -4.52 13.35
N VAL A 22 3.61 -4.44 12.07
CA VAL A 22 3.33 -5.51 11.11
C VAL A 22 4.17 -6.72 11.55
N PRO A 23 3.57 -7.83 11.99
CA PRO A 23 4.34 -9.01 12.38
C PRO A 23 5.10 -9.55 11.17
N ASP A 24 6.35 -9.97 11.36
CA ASP A 24 7.21 -10.55 10.32
C ASP A 24 6.78 -11.99 9.95
N THR A 25 5.51 -12.17 9.59
CA THR A 25 4.96 -13.41 9.02
C THR A 25 5.02 -13.42 7.49
N THR A 26 5.52 -12.33 6.89
CA THR A 26 5.69 -12.14 5.44
C THR A 26 6.32 -13.34 4.74
N PRO A 27 7.40 -13.98 5.24
CA PRO A 27 8.00 -15.12 4.55
C PRO A 27 7.06 -16.33 4.44
N ILE A 28 6.27 -16.60 5.48
CA ILE A 28 5.31 -17.72 5.51
C ILE A 28 4.11 -17.43 4.61
N ALA A 29 3.63 -16.18 4.60
CA ALA A 29 2.51 -15.78 3.76
C ALA A 29 2.90 -15.74 2.27
N ALA A 30 4.08 -15.22 1.94
CA ALA A 30 4.61 -15.23 0.58
C ALA A 30 4.82 -16.66 0.06
N ALA A 31 5.22 -17.60 0.92
CA ALA A 31 5.36 -19.01 0.54
C ALA A 31 4.03 -19.65 0.07
N ARG A 32 2.87 -19.18 0.58
CA ARG A 32 1.55 -19.65 0.12
C ARG A 32 1.26 -19.24 -1.32
N ASP A 33 1.89 -18.17 -1.79
CA ASP A 33 1.77 -17.65 -3.16
C ASP A 33 2.99 -18.02 -4.03
N SER A 34 3.81 -18.99 -3.61
CA SER A 34 5.11 -19.32 -4.24
C SER A 34 5.05 -19.74 -5.72
N GLY A 35 3.89 -20.18 -6.23
CA GLY A 35 3.67 -20.46 -7.66
C GLY A 35 3.27 -19.24 -8.49
N ASN A 36 3.05 -18.08 -7.86
CA ASN A 36 2.55 -16.88 -8.50
C ASN A 36 3.70 -15.96 -8.93
N ARG A 37 3.81 -15.68 -10.24
CA ARG A 37 4.85 -14.78 -10.76
C ARG A 37 4.73 -13.35 -10.25
N TYR A 38 3.53 -12.88 -9.95
CA TYR A 38 3.33 -11.59 -9.30
C TYR A 38 3.89 -11.58 -7.87
N ALA A 39 3.73 -12.68 -7.11
CA ALA A 39 4.34 -12.80 -5.80
C ALA A 39 5.86 -12.79 -5.88
N ALA A 40 6.45 -13.52 -6.83
CA ALA A 40 7.90 -13.51 -7.07
C ALA A 40 8.42 -12.11 -7.43
N THR A 41 7.67 -11.38 -8.27
CA THR A 41 7.98 -9.99 -8.63
C THR A 41 7.96 -9.07 -7.40
N VAL A 42 6.93 -9.18 -6.56
CA VAL A 42 6.84 -8.41 -5.30
C VAL A 42 7.98 -8.75 -4.35
N VAL A 43 8.33 -10.03 -4.20
CA VAL A 43 9.45 -10.47 -3.35
C VAL A 43 10.78 -9.89 -3.87
N ALA A 44 11.02 -9.92 -5.18
CA ALA A 44 12.21 -9.33 -5.78
C ALA A 44 12.26 -7.81 -5.60
N LEU A 45 11.13 -7.11 -5.75
CA LEU A 45 11.02 -5.66 -5.55
C LEU A 45 11.37 -5.25 -4.10
N LEU A 46 10.98 -6.07 -3.13
CA LEU A 46 11.26 -5.88 -1.70
C LEU A 46 12.69 -6.33 -1.32
N GLY A 47 13.39 -7.02 -2.22
CA GLY A 47 14.68 -7.62 -1.98
C GLY A 47 15.87 -6.65 -2.07
N PRO A 48 17.09 -7.16 -1.91
CA PRO A 48 18.32 -6.37 -1.97
C PRO A 48 18.63 -5.82 -3.38
N GLU A 49 18.06 -6.42 -4.43
CA GLU A 49 18.24 -6.02 -5.83
C GLU A 49 16.89 -5.73 -6.51
N PRO A 50 16.22 -4.61 -6.18
CA PRO A 50 14.84 -4.32 -6.64
C PRO A 50 14.66 -4.31 -8.16
N ALA A 51 15.71 -3.94 -8.90
CA ALA A 51 15.69 -3.93 -10.36
C ALA A 51 15.43 -5.32 -10.98
N SER A 52 15.83 -6.40 -10.29
CA SER A 52 15.59 -7.79 -10.74
C SER A 52 14.11 -8.14 -10.84
N ALA A 53 13.21 -7.39 -10.18
CA ALA A 53 11.77 -7.59 -10.30
C ALA A 53 11.28 -7.44 -11.75
N LEU A 54 11.93 -6.63 -12.58
CA LEU A 54 11.56 -6.50 -13.99
C LEU A 54 11.79 -7.78 -14.80
N GLU A 55 12.74 -8.63 -14.40
CA GLU A 55 13.00 -9.92 -15.05
C GLU A 55 11.91 -10.96 -14.74
N LEU A 56 11.20 -10.76 -13.62
CA LEU A 56 10.13 -11.64 -13.15
C LEU A 56 8.74 -11.14 -13.54
N LEU A 57 8.66 -9.92 -14.08
CA LEU A 57 7.41 -9.26 -14.42
C LEU A 57 6.62 -10.08 -15.46
N PRO A 58 5.36 -10.46 -15.19
CA PRO A 58 4.54 -11.16 -16.17
C PRO A 58 4.38 -10.35 -17.46
N GLU A 59 4.52 -11.02 -18.62
CA GLU A 59 4.40 -10.40 -19.95
C GLU A 59 3.05 -9.70 -20.17
N THR A 60 2.00 -10.15 -19.47
CA THR A 60 0.66 -9.55 -19.51
C THR A 60 0.60 -8.18 -18.84
N PHE A 61 1.54 -7.83 -17.95
CA PHE A 61 1.48 -6.62 -17.13
C PHE A 61 1.27 -5.35 -17.97
N ALA A 62 2.09 -5.15 -19.00
CA ALA A 62 2.01 -3.93 -19.82
C ALA A 62 0.69 -3.84 -20.60
N ALA A 63 0.15 -4.98 -21.04
CA ALA A 63 -1.15 -5.03 -21.69
C ALA A 63 -2.30 -4.75 -20.70
N THR A 64 -2.20 -5.27 -19.47
CA THR A 64 -3.22 -5.10 -18.42
C THR A 64 -3.22 -3.67 -17.86
N LEU A 65 -2.05 -3.06 -17.68
CA LEU A 65 -1.90 -1.77 -16.99
C LEU A 65 -1.72 -0.58 -17.95
N GLY A 66 -1.35 -0.83 -19.21
CA GLY A 66 -1.22 0.18 -20.24
C GLY A 66 0.10 0.96 -20.22
N TYR A 67 1.12 0.50 -19.48
CA TYR A 67 2.46 1.10 -19.47
C TYR A 67 3.56 0.07 -19.25
N ILE A 68 4.80 0.47 -19.56
CA ILE A 68 6.01 -0.30 -19.24
C ILE A 68 6.70 0.38 -18.06
N PRO A 69 6.98 -0.32 -16.95
CA PRO A 69 7.67 0.26 -15.81
C PRO A 69 9.08 0.75 -16.18
N THR A 70 9.55 1.79 -15.50
CA THR A 70 10.91 2.33 -15.69
C THR A 70 11.74 2.19 -14.42
N LEU A 71 13.07 2.20 -14.55
CA LEU A 71 13.94 2.27 -13.37
C LEU A 71 14.15 3.72 -12.95
N ILE A 72 13.80 4.03 -11.70
CA ILE A 72 14.09 5.31 -11.05
C ILE A 72 14.90 5.00 -9.79
N ASP A 73 16.13 5.51 -9.73
CA ASP A 73 17.05 5.29 -8.61
C ASP A 73 17.24 3.81 -8.23
N GLY A 74 17.28 2.93 -9.23
CA GLY A 74 17.45 1.48 -9.04
C GLY A 74 16.17 0.71 -8.70
N TYR A 75 15.01 1.38 -8.65
CA TYR A 75 13.72 0.75 -8.39
C TYR A 75 12.80 0.79 -9.62
N PRO A 76 12.14 -0.32 -9.96
CA PRO A 76 11.03 -0.33 -10.91
C PRO A 76 9.89 0.58 -10.43
N ALA A 77 9.35 1.39 -11.32
CA ALA A 77 8.43 2.45 -10.99
C ALA A 77 7.40 2.69 -12.10
N ASP A 78 6.21 3.13 -11.71
CA ASP A 78 5.22 3.72 -12.61
C ASP A 78 5.74 5.12 -13.03
N PRO A 79 6.09 5.34 -14.30
CA PRO A 79 6.66 6.62 -14.75
C PRO A 79 5.69 7.80 -14.57
N GLU A 80 4.38 7.54 -14.62
CA GLU A 80 3.32 8.54 -14.46
C GLU A 80 2.72 8.53 -13.05
N GLY A 81 3.20 7.64 -12.18
CA GLY A 81 2.78 7.52 -10.79
C GLY A 81 3.01 8.81 -9.99
N SER A 82 2.24 8.95 -8.92
CA SER A 82 2.25 10.16 -8.08
C SER A 82 1.89 9.83 -6.63
N CYS A 83 2.37 10.67 -5.70
CA CYS A 83 1.98 10.49 -4.31
C CYS A 83 0.49 10.80 -4.11
N SER A 84 -0.32 9.76 -3.99
CA SER A 84 -1.74 9.87 -3.67
C SER A 84 -1.94 10.31 -2.21
N SER A 85 -1.90 11.63 -1.97
CA SER A 85 -2.04 12.24 -0.66
C SER A 85 -2.99 13.43 -0.70
N PRO A 86 -3.90 13.59 0.29
CA PRO A 86 -4.79 14.75 0.37
C PRO A 86 -4.06 16.06 0.71
N VAL A 87 -2.81 15.94 1.18
CA VAL A 87 -1.95 17.08 1.50
C VAL A 87 -0.65 16.99 0.71
N PRO A 88 -0.03 18.13 0.33
CA PRO A 88 1.27 18.12 -0.32
C PRO A 88 2.31 17.36 0.51
N LEU A 89 3.04 16.46 -0.14
CA LEU A 89 4.16 15.73 0.46
C LEU A 89 5.51 16.29 -0.03
N PRO A 90 6.60 16.07 0.71
CA PRO A 90 7.94 16.43 0.26
C PRO A 90 8.23 15.89 -1.13
N ALA A 91 8.80 16.73 -2.01
CA ALA A 91 9.12 16.33 -3.38
C ALA A 91 10.07 15.12 -3.46
N THR A 92 10.92 14.93 -2.44
CA THR A 92 11.81 13.78 -2.28
C THR A 92 11.07 12.44 -2.20
N PHE A 93 9.77 12.43 -1.88
CA PHE A 93 8.96 11.22 -1.85
C PHE A 93 8.45 10.79 -3.23
N THR A 94 8.50 11.66 -4.24
CA THR A 94 7.93 11.38 -5.57
C THR A 94 8.46 10.08 -6.19
N PRO A 95 9.78 9.84 -6.26
CA PRO A 95 10.31 8.57 -6.78
C PRO A 95 9.86 7.35 -5.97
N LEU A 96 9.71 7.52 -4.65
CA LEU A 96 9.29 6.45 -3.73
C LEU A 96 7.83 6.08 -3.98
N CYS A 97 6.95 7.08 -4.12
CA CYS A 97 5.54 6.88 -4.44
C CYS A 97 5.37 6.19 -5.79
N ARG A 98 6.17 6.53 -6.81
CA ARG A 98 6.13 5.85 -8.12
C ARG A 98 6.54 4.38 -8.04
N THR A 99 7.50 4.03 -7.19
CA THR A 99 7.82 2.61 -6.90
C THR A 99 6.63 1.91 -6.22
N HIS A 100 5.97 2.59 -5.29
CA HIS A 100 4.83 2.04 -4.56
C HIS A 100 3.60 1.85 -5.45
N ASP A 101 3.32 2.80 -6.34
CA ASP A 101 2.26 2.68 -7.37
C ASP A 101 2.51 1.48 -8.29
N PHE A 102 3.75 1.27 -8.75
CA PHE A 102 4.11 0.05 -9.48
C PHE A 102 3.81 -1.22 -8.66
N GLY A 103 4.17 -1.24 -7.38
CA GLY A 103 3.84 -2.34 -6.48
C GLY A 103 2.33 -2.60 -6.38
N TYR A 104 1.52 -1.54 -6.24
CA TYR A 104 0.06 -1.64 -6.23
C TYR A 104 -0.51 -2.12 -7.56
N ASP A 105 0.11 -1.73 -8.67
CA ASP A 105 -0.25 -2.22 -10.00
C ASP A 105 0.04 -3.70 -10.17
N LEU A 106 1.11 -4.24 -9.56
CA LEU A 106 1.31 -5.69 -9.49
C LEU A 106 0.13 -6.39 -8.80
N LEU A 107 -0.39 -5.82 -7.71
CA LEU A 107 -1.55 -6.38 -7.00
C LEU A 107 -2.82 -6.36 -7.86
N ARG A 108 -3.02 -5.27 -8.62
CA ARG A 108 -4.17 -5.12 -9.54
C ARG A 108 -4.04 -6.07 -10.73
N ALA A 109 -2.85 -6.16 -11.33
CA ALA A 109 -2.54 -7.09 -12.42
C ALA A 109 -2.80 -8.53 -12.00
N ALA A 110 -2.27 -8.92 -10.83
CA ALA A 110 -2.44 -10.25 -10.26
C ALA A 110 -3.92 -10.61 -10.08
N ARG A 111 -4.73 -9.66 -9.57
CA ARG A 111 -6.18 -9.85 -9.46
C ARG A 111 -6.87 -9.97 -10.83
N SER A 112 -6.50 -9.13 -11.79
CA SER A 112 -7.05 -9.15 -13.15
C SER A 112 -6.76 -10.47 -13.87
N ASP A 113 -5.56 -11.01 -13.67
CA ASP A 113 -5.10 -12.26 -14.27
C ASP A 113 -5.59 -13.51 -13.52
N GLY A 114 -6.47 -13.35 -12.52
CA GLY A 114 -7.06 -14.45 -11.75
C GLY A 114 -6.12 -15.08 -10.72
N ALA A 115 -5.02 -14.41 -10.37
CA ALA A 115 -4.01 -14.86 -9.43
C ALA A 115 -3.80 -13.82 -8.29
N PRO A 116 -4.85 -13.44 -7.53
CA PRO A 116 -4.74 -12.42 -6.49
C PRO A 116 -3.73 -12.84 -5.41
N LEU A 117 -2.94 -11.88 -4.93
CA LEU A 117 -2.01 -12.09 -3.82
C LEU A 117 -2.72 -11.94 -2.46
N GLY A 118 -2.18 -12.62 -1.45
CA GLY A 118 -2.59 -12.38 -0.07
C GLY A 118 -2.26 -10.96 0.41
N ALA A 119 -2.93 -10.54 1.49
CA ALA A 119 -2.75 -9.21 2.08
C ALA A 119 -1.30 -8.87 2.47
N TRP A 120 -0.45 -9.88 2.68
CA TRP A 120 0.98 -9.71 2.95
C TRP A 120 1.65 -8.82 1.91
N ALA A 121 1.30 -8.96 0.63
CA ALA A 121 1.97 -8.24 -0.45
C ALA A 121 1.75 -6.73 -0.31
N ARG A 122 0.50 -6.34 -0.04
CA ARG A 122 0.16 -4.93 0.21
C ARG A 122 0.85 -4.39 1.47
N PHE A 123 0.82 -5.15 2.57
CA PHE A 123 1.48 -4.71 3.80
C PHE A 123 2.99 -4.52 3.62
N SER A 124 3.65 -5.41 2.89
CA SER A 124 5.08 -5.29 2.61
C SER A 124 5.42 -4.12 1.71
N LEU A 125 4.60 -3.85 0.68
CA LEU A 125 4.76 -2.68 -0.19
C LEU A 125 4.56 -1.37 0.56
N ASP A 126 3.51 -1.28 1.39
CA ASP A 126 3.26 -0.11 2.25
C ASP A 126 4.41 0.13 3.22
N ARG A 127 4.93 -0.95 3.82
CA ARG A 127 6.10 -0.88 4.71
C ARG A 127 7.34 -0.38 3.96
N MET A 128 7.64 -0.95 2.79
CA MET A 128 8.78 -0.51 1.98
C MET A 128 8.71 1.00 1.67
N LEU A 129 7.52 1.51 1.32
CA LEU A 129 7.35 2.94 1.07
C LEU A 129 7.65 3.77 2.33
N VAL A 130 7.06 3.40 3.47
CA VAL A 130 7.25 4.12 4.75
C VAL A 130 8.70 4.10 5.20
N ASP A 131 9.36 2.94 5.16
CA ASP A 131 10.77 2.78 5.56
C ASP A 131 11.69 3.64 4.67
N ARG A 132 11.44 3.65 3.35
CA ARG A 132 12.19 4.51 2.41
C ARG A 132 11.90 6.00 2.60
N MET A 133 10.66 6.39 2.90
CA MET A 133 10.32 7.79 3.22
C MET A 133 11.09 8.27 4.44
N TYR A 134 11.07 7.51 5.54
CA TYR A 134 11.85 7.82 6.74
C TYR A 134 13.35 7.89 6.44
N GLY A 135 13.89 6.94 5.67
CA GLY A 135 15.30 6.92 5.28
C GLY A 135 15.73 8.13 4.41
N SER A 136 14.80 8.71 3.65
CA SER A 136 15.07 9.90 2.83
C SER A 136 14.98 11.24 3.60
N CYS A 137 14.53 11.22 4.85
CA CYS A 137 14.24 12.44 5.60
C CYS A 137 15.48 13.06 6.25
N GLY A 138 15.71 14.36 5.96
CA GLY A 138 16.72 15.19 6.60
C GLY A 138 16.17 16.25 7.57
N SER A 139 14.86 16.28 7.84
CA SER A 139 14.23 17.28 8.70
C SER A 139 13.03 16.74 9.49
N PRO A 140 12.68 17.34 10.65
CA PRO A 140 11.50 16.94 11.42
C PRO A 140 10.19 17.02 10.63
N ALA A 141 10.06 18.01 9.75
CA ALA A 141 8.87 18.17 8.90
C ALA A 141 8.72 17.01 7.90
N CYS A 142 9.82 16.54 7.32
CA CYS A 142 9.82 15.35 6.48
C CYS A 142 9.40 14.10 7.27
N THR A 143 9.98 13.90 8.45
CA THR A 143 9.65 12.77 9.34
C THR A 143 8.17 12.78 9.75
N ALA A 144 7.60 13.96 10.02
CA ALA A 144 6.17 14.10 10.29
C ALA A 144 5.31 13.74 9.07
N ALA A 145 5.72 14.13 7.86
CA ALA A 145 5.04 13.75 6.63
C ALA A 145 5.09 12.23 6.38
N ALA A 146 6.25 11.59 6.60
CA ALA A 146 6.39 10.13 6.52
C ALA A 146 5.49 9.42 7.54
N HIS A 147 5.37 9.97 8.75
CA HIS A 147 4.46 9.44 9.77
C HIS A 147 2.99 9.55 9.37
N GLY A 148 2.61 10.68 8.77
CA GLY A 148 1.27 10.88 8.22
C GLY A 148 0.95 9.87 7.10
N ALA A 149 1.89 9.67 6.18
CA ALA A 149 1.76 8.68 5.10
C ALA A 149 1.57 7.25 5.66
N ARG A 150 2.34 6.87 6.69
CA ARG A 150 2.18 5.58 7.39
C ARG A 150 0.77 5.38 7.94
N ILE A 151 0.22 6.40 8.62
CA ILE A 151 -1.14 6.34 9.17
C ILE A 151 -2.17 6.23 8.04
N GLY A 152 -2.01 7.05 6.99
CA GLY A 152 -2.91 7.05 5.83
C GLY A 152 -2.94 5.70 5.12
N LEU A 153 -1.79 5.11 4.85
CA LEU A 153 -1.66 3.78 4.24
C LEU A 153 -2.27 2.70 5.13
N ALA A 154 -1.97 2.68 6.44
CA ALA A 154 -2.52 1.69 7.36
C ALA A 154 -4.06 1.73 7.39
N TRP A 155 -4.65 2.93 7.45
CA TRP A 155 -6.10 3.11 7.38
C TRP A 155 -6.67 2.65 6.03
N ASN A 156 -6.01 3.03 4.93
CA ASN A 156 -6.42 2.67 3.58
C ASN A 156 -6.39 1.14 3.34
N THR A 157 -5.38 0.47 3.89
CA THR A 157 -5.21 -0.98 3.78
C THR A 157 -6.20 -1.72 4.66
N TRP A 158 -6.46 -1.22 5.87
CA TRP A 158 -7.48 -1.76 6.76
C TRP A 158 -8.89 -1.71 6.16
N ARG A 159 -9.33 -0.54 5.68
CA ARG A 159 -10.69 -0.36 5.14
C ARG A 159 -10.94 -1.22 3.89
N GLN A 160 -9.87 -1.59 3.18
CA GLN A 160 -9.90 -2.41 1.97
C GLN A 160 -9.50 -3.87 2.21
N TYR A 161 -9.51 -4.34 3.47
CA TYR A 161 -9.20 -5.73 3.85
C TYR A 161 -7.84 -6.24 3.35
N GLY A 162 -6.86 -5.35 3.14
CA GLY A 162 -5.55 -5.70 2.59
C GLY A 162 -5.53 -6.03 1.10
N GLY A 163 -6.65 -5.89 0.38
CA GLY A 163 -6.73 -6.16 -1.06
C GLY A 163 -6.07 -5.08 -1.93
N PRO A 164 -6.01 -5.24 -3.27
CA PRO A 164 -5.50 -4.21 -4.16
C PRO A 164 -6.32 -2.92 -4.04
N PRO A 165 -5.68 -1.74 -4.07
CA PRO A 165 -6.41 -0.48 -3.97
C PRO A 165 -7.20 -0.18 -5.24
N ALA A 166 -8.45 0.28 -5.08
CA ALA A 166 -9.26 0.75 -6.20
C ALA A 166 -8.60 1.94 -6.90
N ARG A 167 -8.73 2.01 -8.24
CA ARG A 167 -8.41 3.23 -9.00
C ARG A 167 -9.59 4.21 -8.87
N ASP A 168 -9.29 5.50 -8.81
CA ASP A 168 -10.28 6.59 -8.87
C ASP A 168 -11.45 6.45 -7.88
N GLU A 169 -11.15 6.07 -6.64
CA GLU A 169 -12.18 5.87 -5.63
C GLU A 169 -12.87 7.19 -5.26
N SER A 170 -14.19 7.22 -5.43
CA SER A 170 -15.00 8.39 -5.07
C SER A 170 -15.06 8.60 -3.56
N VAL A 171 -15.25 9.84 -3.12
CA VAL A 171 -15.44 10.17 -1.68
C VAL A 171 -16.57 9.34 -1.03
N PRO A 172 -17.74 9.12 -1.66
CA PRO A 172 -18.75 8.21 -1.12
C PRO A 172 -18.25 6.77 -0.92
N ALA A 173 -17.47 6.23 -1.85
CA ALA A 173 -16.89 4.88 -1.72
C ALA A 173 -15.86 4.80 -0.59
N LEU A 174 -15.02 5.84 -0.44
CA LEU A 174 -14.09 5.98 0.68
C LEU A 174 -14.83 5.92 2.02
N VAL A 175 -15.92 6.67 2.16
CA VAL A 175 -16.74 6.71 3.39
C VAL A 175 -17.45 5.37 3.60
N GLY A 176 -18.06 4.81 2.55
CA GLY A 176 -18.80 3.56 2.62
C GLY A 176 -17.94 2.38 3.10
N THR A 177 -16.79 2.16 2.45
CA THR A 177 -15.85 1.07 2.81
C THR A 177 -15.29 1.23 4.23
N THR A 178 -15.09 2.48 4.68
CA THR A 178 -14.66 2.77 6.06
C THR A 178 -15.72 2.36 7.07
N ILE A 179 -16.99 2.73 6.83
CA ILE A 179 -18.10 2.41 7.73
C ILE A 179 -18.34 0.90 7.77
N GLU A 180 -18.34 0.24 6.61
CA GLU A 180 -18.49 -1.20 6.50
C GLU A 180 -17.44 -1.94 7.34
N ARG A 181 -16.16 -1.61 7.18
CA ARG A 181 -15.10 -2.28 7.93
C ARG A 181 -15.22 -2.05 9.44
N ALA A 182 -15.65 -0.86 9.86
CA ALA A 182 -15.86 -0.55 11.27
C ALA A 182 -16.97 -1.42 11.90
N PHE A 183 -18.05 -1.72 11.17
CA PHE A 183 -19.08 -2.64 11.65
C PHE A 183 -18.56 -4.07 11.77
N VAL A 184 -17.90 -4.59 10.73
CA VAL A 184 -17.35 -5.95 10.74
C VAL A 184 -16.36 -6.14 11.90
N ALA A 185 -15.48 -5.16 12.16
CA ALA A 185 -14.50 -5.23 13.24
C ALA A 185 -15.17 -5.33 14.63
N ARG A 186 -16.32 -4.66 14.83
CA ARG A 186 -17.08 -4.74 16.09
C ARG A 186 -17.74 -6.10 16.27
N ASP A 187 -18.20 -6.71 15.19
CA ASP A 187 -18.79 -8.05 15.22
C ASP A 187 -17.71 -9.10 15.55
N GLU A 188 -16.50 -8.96 14.98
CA GLU A 188 -15.33 -9.81 15.28
C GLU A 188 -14.93 -9.74 16.77
N GLU A 189 -14.92 -8.54 17.37
CA GLU A 189 -14.62 -8.33 18.79
C GLU A 189 -15.72 -8.90 19.71
N SER A 190 -16.98 -8.81 19.29
CA SER A 190 -18.11 -9.35 20.07
C SER A 190 -18.20 -10.88 20.05
N ALA A 191 -17.53 -11.52 19.09
CA ALA A 191 -17.51 -12.97 18.91
C ALA A 191 -16.31 -13.67 19.58
N SER A 192 -15.37 -12.90 20.15
CA SER A 192 -14.16 -13.40 20.84
C SER A 192 -14.33 -13.43 22.36
#